data_AF-A0A955N5K8-F1
#
_entry.id   AF-A0A955N5K8-F1
#
_cell.length_a   1.000
_cell.length_b   1.000
_cell.length_c   1.000
_cell.angle_alpha   90.00
_cell.angle_beta   90.00
_cell.angle_gamma   90.00
#
_symmetry.space_group_name_H-M   'P 1'
#
loop_
_entity.id
_entity.type
_entity.pdbx_description
1 polymer ?
#
loop_
_entity_poly.entity_id
_entity_poly.type
_entity_poly.pdbx_seq_one_letter_code
_entity_poly.pdbx_strand_id
1 'polypeptide(L)'
;MITRHAALSFLGSLKIVLSAMVLVAFTQGCSTNLKPIQDFANLSVESAQYTTLVDDYLEFPNRQKRYQPSSRHANLDAMAKDRATQKSALLLRQSIIETYMEALGRLAADEVVDNTEELANLSAALEAHAATNPQEAKAFKKIAGMVTTVVVKRWRQHQLRELIEQSNPPIQQILRTLHRIVSDGFGGDLQTEETAIQNYYMTLTMESQDPAGKAALAEWKDFRLSQVHERSEAVQTYGKILDNISSGHQRLFDQRQNLTKKEVLQQVGDSVKDLRSLLETIKKL
;
A
#
# COMPACT_ATOMS: atom_id res chain seq x y z
N MET A 1 74.56 38.66 -21.25
CA MET A 1 74.46 37.34 -21.92
C MET A 1 73.68 36.40 -21.02
N ILE A 2 72.36 36.39 -21.18
CA ILE A 2 71.30 35.72 -20.41
C ILE A 2 70.27 35.39 -21.52
N THR A 3 69.72 34.19 -21.75
CA THR A 3 69.39 33.03 -20.93
C THR A 3 69.15 31.84 -21.88
N ARG A 4 69.41 30.62 -21.40
CA ARG A 4 69.20 29.37 -22.16
C ARG A 4 68.34 28.37 -21.37
N HIS A 5 67.24 28.79 -20.74
CA HIS A 5 66.40 27.90 -19.90
C HIS A 5 64.90 28.16 -20.12
N ALA A 6 64.31 27.60 -21.18
CA ALA A 6 62.85 27.68 -21.36
C ALA A 6 62.21 26.57 -22.22
N ALA A 7 62.89 25.46 -22.52
CA ALA A 7 62.39 24.51 -23.53
C ALA A 7 62.02 23.10 -23.02
N LEU A 8 62.24 22.74 -21.75
CA LEU A 8 62.07 21.34 -21.30
C LEU A 8 60.88 21.04 -20.39
N SER A 9 60.04 22.01 -20.01
CA SER A 9 58.92 21.76 -19.07
C SER A 9 57.55 21.52 -19.73
N PHE A 10 57.42 21.64 -21.05
CA PHE A 10 56.11 21.66 -21.70
C PHE A 10 55.59 20.28 -22.16
N LEU A 11 56.47 19.28 -22.32
CA LEU A 11 56.10 17.95 -22.84
C LEU A 11 55.67 16.95 -21.75
N GLY A 12 56.03 17.19 -20.48
CA GLY A 12 55.66 16.32 -19.35
C GLY A 12 54.25 16.60 -18.81
N SER A 13 53.84 17.87 -18.79
CA SER A 13 52.54 18.32 -18.29
C SER A 13 51.38 17.97 -19.22
N LEU A 14 51.60 17.86 -20.54
CA LEU A 14 50.55 17.49 -21.50
C LEU A 14 50.10 16.03 -21.37
N LYS A 15 50.99 15.11 -20.99
CA LYS A 15 50.66 13.69 -20.77
C LYS A 15 49.90 13.45 -19.46
N ILE A 16 50.19 14.23 -18.42
CA ILE A 16 49.51 14.13 -17.12
C ILE A 16 48.08 14.70 -17.22
N VAL A 17 47.89 15.78 -17.99
CA VAL A 17 46.56 16.36 -18.23
C VAL A 17 45.68 15.44 -19.09
N LEU A 18 46.22 14.79 -20.13
CA LEU A 18 45.44 13.81 -20.92
C LEU A 18 45.08 12.55 -20.12
N SER A 19 45.95 12.07 -19.24
CA SER A 19 45.67 10.89 -18.42
C SER A 19 44.68 11.16 -17.27
N ALA A 20 44.62 12.41 -16.78
CA ALA A 20 43.63 12.85 -15.82
C ALA A 20 42.24 13.07 -16.44
N MET A 21 42.18 13.48 -17.72
CA MET A 21 40.90 13.72 -18.43
C MET A 21 40.17 12.42 -18.82
N VAL A 22 40.91 11.33 -19.07
CA VAL A 22 40.33 10.00 -19.37
C VAL A 22 39.80 9.31 -18.10
N LEU A 23 40.33 9.62 -16.92
CA LEU A 23 39.87 9.03 -15.66
C LEU A 23 38.60 9.71 -15.09
N VAL A 24 38.33 10.96 -15.47
CA VAL A 24 37.12 11.70 -15.06
C VAL A 24 35.92 11.40 -15.98
N ALA A 25 36.15 10.87 -17.17
CA ALA A 25 35.07 10.47 -18.09
C ALA A 25 34.30 9.20 -17.67
N PHE A 26 34.82 8.42 -16.71
CA PHE A 26 34.16 7.21 -16.19
C PHE A 26 33.44 7.41 -14.85
N THR A 27 33.42 8.62 -14.29
CA THR A 27 32.65 8.91 -13.06
C THR A 27 31.25 9.45 -13.32
N GLN A 28 30.84 9.57 -14.59
CA GLN A 28 29.42 9.63 -14.94
C GLN A 28 28.84 8.22 -14.80
N GLY A 29 28.68 7.78 -13.54
CA GLY A 29 27.97 6.56 -13.22
C GLY A 29 26.64 6.59 -13.96
N CYS A 30 26.38 5.57 -14.78
CA CYS A 30 25.09 5.36 -15.41
C CYS A 30 24.01 5.53 -14.35
N SER A 31 23.32 6.68 -14.35
CA SER A 31 22.20 6.94 -13.46
C SER A 31 21.18 5.87 -13.74
N THR A 32 21.14 4.86 -12.86
CA THR A 32 20.33 3.71 -13.15
C THR A 32 18.90 4.15 -12.96
N ASN A 33 18.12 4.14 -14.05
CA ASN A 33 16.76 4.61 -14.02
C ASN A 33 15.89 3.61 -13.23
N LEU A 34 15.68 3.90 -11.96
CA LEU A 34 14.80 3.14 -11.07
C LEU A 34 13.42 3.79 -10.93
N LYS A 35 13.07 4.72 -11.83
CA LYS A 35 11.79 5.44 -11.81
C LYS A 35 10.57 4.51 -11.77
N PRO A 36 10.53 3.36 -12.48
CA PRO A 36 9.42 2.41 -12.33
C PRO A 36 9.26 1.87 -10.91
N ILE A 37 10.37 1.62 -10.19
CA ILE A 37 10.34 1.15 -8.79
C ILE A 37 9.85 2.28 -7.88
N GLN A 38 10.32 3.51 -8.10
CA GLN A 38 9.84 4.70 -7.39
C GLN A 38 8.32 4.91 -7.61
N ASP A 39 7.85 4.80 -8.86
CA ASP A 39 6.43 4.97 -9.19
C ASP A 39 5.57 3.87 -8.59
N PHE A 40 6.07 2.64 -8.59
CA PHE A 40 5.40 1.51 -7.94
C PHE A 40 5.26 1.74 -6.44
N ALA A 41 6.34 2.16 -5.79
CA ALA A 41 6.34 2.52 -4.37
C ALA A 41 5.36 3.66 -4.06
N ASN A 42 5.40 4.75 -4.81
CA ASN A 42 4.56 5.92 -4.57
C ASN A 42 3.06 5.61 -4.75
N LEU A 43 2.69 4.84 -5.78
CA LEU A 43 1.30 4.40 -5.94
C LEU A 43 0.88 3.40 -4.86
N SER A 44 1.80 2.59 -4.35
CA SER A 44 1.52 1.68 -3.24
C SER A 44 1.30 2.43 -1.92
N VAL A 45 2.01 3.54 -1.69
CA VAL A 45 1.77 4.48 -0.59
C VAL A 45 0.36 5.06 -0.69
N GLU A 46 0.02 5.66 -1.83
CA GLU A 46 -1.29 6.25 -2.08
C GLU A 46 -2.43 5.22 -1.91
N SER A 47 -2.19 3.98 -2.32
CA SER A 47 -3.10 2.86 -2.11
C SER A 47 -3.28 2.50 -0.64
N ALA A 48 -2.20 2.46 0.13
CA ALA A 48 -2.27 2.14 1.56
C ALA A 48 -3.07 3.18 2.34
N GLN A 49 -3.05 4.45 1.91
CA GLN A 49 -3.80 5.56 2.51
C GLN A 49 -5.32 5.51 2.25
N TYR A 50 -5.83 4.59 1.43
CA TYR A 50 -7.27 4.42 1.23
C TYR A 50 -7.92 3.77 2.46
N THR A 51 -8.37 4.59 3.40
CA THR A 51 -8.93 4.18 4.70
C THR A 51 -10.46 4.08 4.72
N THR A 52 -11.16 4.53 3.66
CA THR A 52 -12.63 4.56 3.59
C THR A 52 -13.27 3.21 3.93
N LEU A 53 -12.69 2.09 3.46
CA LEU A 53 -13.21 0.75 3.77
C LEU A 53 -13.16 0.40 5.26
N VAL A 54 -12.22 0.96 6.00
CA VAL A 54 -12.14 0.77 7.45
C VAL A 54 -13.34 1.44 8.11
N ASP A 55 -13.65 2.68 7.74
CA ASP A 55 -14.80 3.38 8.30
C ASP A 55 -16.12 2.69 7.90
N ASP A 56 -16.23 2.19 6.66
CA ASP A 56 -17.37 1.39 6.22
C ASP A 56 -17.53 0.07 6.98
N TYR A 57 -16.41 -0.58 7.31
CA TYR A 57 -16.41 -1.77 8.16
C TYR A 57 -16.90 -1.44 9.57
N LEU A 58 -16.50 -0.29 10.14
CA LEU A 58 -16.94 0.13 11.47
C LEU A 58 -18.44 0.48 11.50
N GLU A 59 -18.98 1.04 10.43
CA GLU A 59 -20.38 1.48 10.34
C GLU A 59 -21.37 0.37 9.98
N PHE A 60 -20.90 -0.77 9.46
CA PHE A 60 -21.76 -1.91 9.14
C PHE A 60 -22.77 -2.31 10.24
N PRO A 61 -22.39 -2.48 11.53
CA PRO A 61 -23.35 -2.80 12.59
C PRO A 61 -24.48 -1.76 12.71
N ASN A 62 -24.15 -0.47 12.58
CA ASN A 62 -25.13 0.61 12.70
C ASN A 62 -26.10 0.60 11.52
N ARG A 63 -25.58 0.46 10.29
CA ARG A 63 -26.40 0.34 9.09
C ARG A 63 -27.32 -0.87 9.14
N GLN A 64 -26.83 -2.00 9.65
CA GLN A 64 -27.60 -3.23 9.73
C GLN A 64 -28.82 -3.14 10.64
N LYS A 65 -28.78 -2.33 11.71
CA LYS A 65 -29.93 -2.17 12.62
C LYS A 65 -31.20 -1.73 11.89
N ARG A 66 -31.07 -1.00 10.78
CA ARG A 66 -32.19 -0.56 9.94
C ARG A 66 -32.98 -1.73 9.34
N TYR A 67 -32.29 -2.81 9.00
CA TYR A 67 -32.86 -3.95 8.26
C TYR A 67 -33.07 -5.18 9.13
N GLN A 68 -32.74 -5.09 10.42
CA GLN A 68 -32.78 -6.20 11.37
C GLN A 68 -33.80 -5.93 12.49
N PRO A 69 -34.48 -6.96 13.01
CA PRO A 69 -35.41 -6.80 14.12
C PRO A 69 -34.69 -6.35 15.40
N SER A 70 -35.40 -5.66 16.29
CA SER A 70 -34.84 -5.11 17.54
C SER A 70 -34.19 -6.17 18.43
N SER A 71 -34.61 -7.43 18.34
CA SER A 71 -33.98 -8.56 19.05
C SER A 71 -32.51 -8.79 18.66
N ARG A 72 -32.06 -8.31 17.49
CA ARG A 72 -30.68 -8.40 17.02
C ARG A 72 -29.83 -7.18 17.40
N HIS A 73 -30.43 -6.08 17.86
CA HIS A 73 -29.72 -4.81 18.06
C HIS A 73 -28.61 -4.89 19.11
N ALA A 74 -28.84 -5.61 20.22
CA ALA A 74 -27.81 -5.80 21.25
C ALA A 74 -26.55 -6.50 20.71
N ASN A 75 -26.71 -7.47 19.80
CA ASN A 75 -25.57 -8.14 19.17
C ASN A 75 -24.83 -7.21 18.19
N LEU A 76 -25.56 -6.36 17.46
CA LEU A 76 -24.97 -5.35 16.58
C LEU A 76 -24.23 -4.25 17.38
N ASP A 77 -24.74 -3.88 18.56
CA ASP A 77 -24.06 -2.96 19.49
C ASP A 77 -22.77 -3.54 20.04
N ALA A 78 -22.77 -4.83 20.41
CA ALA A 78 -21.55 -5.53 20.83
C ALA A 78 -20.54 -5.57 19.68
N MET A 79 -20.98 -5.91 18.47
CA MET A 79 -20.12 -5.92 17.28
C MET A 79 -19.54 -4.54 16.97
N ALA A 80 -20.31 -3.45 17.12
CA ALA A 80 -19.80 -2.09 16.92
C ALA A 80 -18.66 -1.76 17.89
N LYS A 81 -18.80 -2.15 19.16
CA LYS A 81 -17.75 -1.97 20.18
C LYS A 81 -16.51 -2.78 19.84
N ASP A 82 -16.67 -4.06 19.47
CA ASP A 82 -15.56 -4.92 19.09
C ASP A 82 -14.81 -4.36 17.88
N ARG A 83 -15.53 -3.91 16.86
CA ARG A 83 -14.93 -3.30 15.66
C ARG A 83 -14.20 -2.00 15.96
N ALA A 84 -14.74 -1.15 16.85
CA ALA A 84 -14.04 0.05 17.29
C ALA A 84 -12.65 -0.28 17.89
N THR A 85 -12.51 -1.40 18.61
CA THR A 85 -11.20 -1.86 19.10
C THR A 85 -10.26 -2.38 18.00
N GLN A 86 -10.81 -2.79 16.86
CA GLN A 86 -10.04 -3.30 15.72
C GLN A 86 -9.54 -2.19 14.78
N LYS A 87 -10.12 -0.97 14.84
CA LYS A 87 -9.78 0.16 13.97
C LYS A 87 -8.27 0.41 13.92
N SER A 88 -7.63 0.51 15.09
CA SER A 88 -6.20 0.78 15.20
C SER A 88 -5.35 -0.29 14.54
N ALA A 89 -5.70 -1.57 14.69
CA ALA A 89 -5.00 -2.68 14.07
C ALA A 89 -5.13 -2.68 12.54
N LEU A 90 -6.27 -2.27 11.98
CA LEU A 90 -6.47 -2.16 10.53
C LEU A 90 -5.63 -1.03 9.95
N LEU A 91 -5.72 0.16 10.56
CA LEU A 91 -4.92 1.32 10.16
C LEU A 91 -3.41 1.07 10.32
N LEU A 92 -3.01 0.31 11.35
CA LEU A 92 -1.61 -0.07 11.54
C LEU A 92 -1.05 -0.90 10.38
N ARG A 93 -1.84 -1.83 9.81
CA ARG A 93 -1.40 -2.60 8.62
C ARG A 93 -1.16 -1.69 7.42
N GLN A 94 -2.06 -0.75 7.20
CA GLN A 94 -1.95 0.25 6.12
C GLN A 94 -0.72 1.13 6.33
N SER A 95 -0.54 1.68 7.52
CA SER A 95 0.61 2.51 7.88
C SER A 95 1.95 1.77 7.67
N ILE A 96 2.02 0.47 7.95
CA ILE A 96 3.27 -0.29 7.72
C ILE A 96 3.55 -0.48 6.24
N ILE A 97 2.52 -0.74 5.43
CA ILE A 97 2.66 -0.84 3.97
C ILE A 97 3.14 0.52 3.43
N GLU A 98 2.51 1.61 3.87
CA GLU A 98 2.88 2.98 3.53
C GLU A 98 4.34 3.29 3.89
N THR A 99 4.73 3.18 5.16
CA THR A 99 6.10 3.49 5.63
C THR A 99 7.16 2.64 4.91
N TYR A 100 6.85 1.36 4.64
CA TYR A 100 7.75 0.49 3.89
C TYR A 100 7.89 0.94 2.43
N MET A 101 6.78 1.21 1.76
CA MET A 101 6.79 1.61 0.35
C MET A 101 7.40 2.98 0.16
N GLU A 102 7.18 3.91 1.08
CA GLU A 102 7.85 5.21 1.08
C GLU A 102 9.37 5.07 1.18
N ALA A 103 9.87 4.24 2.10
CA ALA A 103 11.30 3.95 2.20
C ALA A 103 11.87 3.34 0.91
N LEU A 104 11.12 2.42 0.27
CA LEU A 104 11.48 1.83 -1.01
C LEU A 104 11.54 2.89 -2.13
N GLY A 105 10.55 3.79 -2.17
CA GLY A 105 10.45 4.88 -3.16
C GLY A 105 11.57 5.91 -3.03
N ARG A 106 11.82 6.40 -1.81
CA ARG A 106 12.91 7.34 -1.49
C ARG A 106 14.27 6.73 -1.83
N LEU A 107 14.49 5.45 -1.49
CA LEU A 107 15.70 4.73 -1.92
C LEU A 107 15.84 4.63 -3.44
N ALA A 108 14.75 4.36 -4.16
CA ALA A 108 14.79 4.32 -5.63
C ALA A 108 15.07 5.70 -6.25
N ALA A 109 14.66 6.77 -5.57
CA ALA A 109 14.85 8.17 -5.96
C ALA A 109 16.27 8.72 -5.71
N ASP A 110 17.13 7.98 -4.97
CA ASP A 110 18.39 8.51 -4.42
C ASP A 110 18.20 9.62 -3.38
N GLU A 111 17.07 9.58 -2.67
CA GLU A 111 16.73 10.54 -1.61
C GLU A 111 17.17 10.04 -0.24
N VAL A 112 17.41 10.98 0.67
CA VAL A 112 17.64 10.66 2.09
C VAL A 112 16.35 10.12 2.69
N VAL A 113 16.41 8.90 3.21
CA VAL A 113 15.31 8.30 3.95
C VAL A 113 15.37 8.82 5.39
N ASP A 114 14.60 9.86 5.70
CA ASP A 114 14.31 10.27 7.07
C ASP A 114 12.84 9.96 7.38
N ASN A 115 12.62 8.84 8.07
CA ASN A 115 11.28 8.37 8.45
C ASN A 115 11.10 8.44 9.98
N THR A 116 11.82 9.34 10.66
CA THR A 116 11.91 9.33 12.13
C THR A 116 10.54 9.52 12.79
N GLU A 117 9.71 10.42 12.26
CA GLU A 117 8.38 10.71 12.80
C GLU A 117 7.40 9.57 12.54
N GLU A 118 7.38 9.04 11.31
CA GLU A 118 6.55 7.92 10.89
C GLU A 118 6.87 6.68 11.72
N LEU A 119 8.16 6.42 11.96
CA LEU A 119 8.62 5.30 12.77
C LEU A 119 8.31 5.47 14.26
N ALA A 120 8.30 6.69 14.78
CA ALA A 120 7.89 6.97 16.16
C ALA A 120 6.39 6.71 16.35
N ASN A 121 5.55 7.22 15.46
CA ASN A 121 4.11 6.98 15.44
C ASN A 121 3.79 5.48 15.28
N LEU A 122 4.53 4.81 14.39
CA LEU A 122 4.39 3.38 14.17
C LEU A 122 4.78 2.58 15.41
N SER A 123 5.86 2.94 16.09
CA SER A 123 6.32 2.25 17.31
C SER A 123 5.29 2.30 18.43
N ALA A 124 4.67 3.46 18.66
CA ALA A 124 3.61 3.60 19.67
C ALA A 124 2.38 2.72 19.35
N ALA A 125 1.94 2.71 18.08
CA ALA A 125 0.84 1.87 17.63
C ALA A 125 1.17 0.37 17.75
N LEU A 126 2.44 0.01 17.53
CA LEU A 126 2.92 -1.38 17.65
C LEU A 126 2.95 -1.90 19.07
N GLU A 127 3.29 -1.07 20.05
CA GLU A 127 3.27 -1.45 21.45
C GLU A 127 1.85 -1.79 21.91
N ALA A 128 0.86 -0.99 21.51
CA ALA A 128 -0.54 -1.27 21.77
C ALA A 128 -1.01 -2.57 21.09
N HIS A 129 -0.58 -2.84 19.85
CA HIS A 129 -0.95 -4.04 19.09
C HIS A 129 -0.27 -5.32 19.57
N ALA A 130 0.96 -5.21 20.11
CA ALA A 130 1.72 -6.37 20.59
C ALA A 130 1.02 -7.12 21.73
N ALA A 131 0.19 -6.42 22.51
CA ALA A 131 -0.62 -7.02 23.58
C ALA A 131 -1.70 -7.97 23.04
N THR A 132 -2.18 -7.77 21.81
CA THR A 132 -3.32 -8.50 21.24
C THR A 132 -2.93 -9.44 20.11
N ASN A 133 -1.85 -9.17 19.36
CA ASN A 133 -1.36 -10.04 18.29
C ASN A 133 0.18 -10.07 18.19
N PRO A 134 0.86 -10.94 18.98
CA PRO A 134 2.31 -10.93 19.09
C PRO A 134 3.04 -11.41 17.83
N GLN A 135 2.44 -12.30 17.03
CA GLN A 135 3.05 -12.77 15.78
C GLN A 135 3.10 -11.67 14.73
N GLU A 136 2.02 -10.91 14.61
CA GLU A 136 1.94 -9.80 13.68
C GLU A 136 2.80 -8.61 14.14
N ALA A 137 2.81 -8.31 15.44
CA ALA A 137 3.71 -7.31 16.01
C ALA A 137 5.20 -7.63 15.75
N LYS A 138 5.59 -8.92 15.71
CA LYS A 138 6.96 -9.33 15.32
C LYS A 138 7.25 -9.03 13.85
N ALA A 139 6.33 -9.34 12.94
CA ALA A 139 6.49 -9.03 11.52
C ALA A 139 6.60 -7.51 11.30
N PHE A 140 5.78 -6.76 12.01
CA PHE A 140 5.78 -5.31 11.97
C PHE A 140 7.07 -4.69 12.51
N LYS A 141 7.54 -5.11 13.70
CA LYS A 141 8.85 -4.68 14.25
C LYS A 141 10.00 -4.98 13.31
N LYS A 142 9.93 -6.12 12.60
CA LYS A 142 10.93 -6.50 11.59
C LYS A 142 10.95 -5.51 10.42
N ILE A 143 9.80 -5.08 9.90
CA ILE A 143 9.72 -4.04 8.86
C ILE A 143 10.24 -2.69 9.39
N ALA A 144 9.78 -2.25 10.56
CA ALA A 144 10.21 -0.99 11.15
C ALA A 144 11.75 -0.93 11.33
N GLY A 145 12.35 -2.01 11.85
CA GLY A 145 13.81 -2.12 11.98
C GLY A 145 14.57 -2.15 10.64
N MET A 146 13.95 -2.60 9.56
CA MET A 146 14.57 -2.57 8.23
C MET A 146 14.57 -1.17 7.66
N VAL A 147 13.47 -0.43 7.82
CA VAL A 147 13.33 0.95 7.37
C VAL A 147 14.30 1.87 8.10
N THR A 148 14.51 1.70 9.42
CA THR A 148 15.48 2.50 10.21
C THR A 148 16.94 2.31 9.78
N THR A 149 17.29 1.12 9.25
CA THR A 149 18.68 0.76 8.94
C THR A 149 19.11 1.26 7.55
N VAL A 150 18.20 1.88 6.80
CA VAL A 150 18.48 2.47 5.49
C VAL A 150 19.25 3.79 5.64
N VAL A 151 20.55 3.71 5.88
CA VAL A 151 21.46 4.86 5.89
C VAL A 151 21.92 5.12 4.47
N VAL A 152 21.72 6.30 3.88
CA VAL A 152 22.20 6.64 2.52
C VAL A 152 23.69 6.32 2.38
N LYS A 153 23.99 5.16 1.78
CA LYS A 153 25.35 4.78 1.39
C LYS A 153 25.43 4.91 -0.11
N ARG A 154 26.65 5.15 -0.60
CA ARG A 154 27.01 5.29 -2.03
C ARG A 154 26.55 4.13 -2.94
N TRP A 155 25.96 3.07 -2.39
CA TRP A 155 25.60 1.80 -3.03
C TRP A 155 24.08 1.54 -3.01
N ARG A 156 23.28 2.50 -3.49
CA ARG A 156 21.80 2.48 -3.55
C ARG A 156 21.18 1.14 -3.98
N GLN A 157 21.69 0.52 -5.04
CA GLN A 157 21.18 -0.77 -5.54
C GLN A 157 21.35 -1.91 -4.53
N HIS A 158 22.45 -1.90 -3.77
CA HIS A 158 22.69 -2.89 -2.72
C HIS A 158 21.68 -2.73 -1.59
N GLN A 159 21.37 -1.48 -1.19
CA GLN A 159 20.40 -1.20 -0.14
C GLN A 159 18.97 -1.55 -0.56
N LEU A 160 18.58 -1.24 -1.80
CA LEU A 160 17.31 -1.68 -2.36
C LEU A 160 17.19 -3.20 -2.34
N ARG A 161 18.23 -3.90 -2.78
CA ARG A 161 18.28 -5.36 -2.76
C ARG A 161 18.11 -5.90 -1.34
N GLU A 162 18.85 -5.37 -0.37
CA GLU A 162 18.77 -5.81 1.03
C GLU A 162 17.39 -5.51 1.64
N LEU A 163 16.85 -4.31 1.42
CA LEU A 163 15.52 -3.94 1.90
C LEU A 163 14.44 -4.85 1.31
N ILE A 164 14.47 -5.09 -0.01
CA ILE A 164 13.52 -5.99 -0.68
C ILE A 164 13.67 -7.42 -0.16
N GLU A 165 14.90 -7.94 -0.06
CA GLU A 165 15.17 -9.32 0.35
C GLU A 165 14.70 -9.60 1.77
N GLN A 166 15.03 -8.71 2.70
CA GLN A 166 14.76 -8.91 4.11
C GLN A 166 13.28 -8.64 4.45
N SER A 167 12.64 -7.69 3.76
CA SER A 167 11.24 -7.31 3.98
C SER A 167 10.24 -8.18 3.23
N ASN A 168 10.63 -8.96 2.21
CA ASN A 168 9.67 -9.74 1.41
C ASN A 168 8.79 -10.68 2.27
N PRO A 169 9.34 -11.58 3.10
CA PRO A 169 8.46 -12.45 3.90
C PRO A 169 7.47 -11.70 4.81
N PRO A 170 7.89 -10.71 5.63
CA PRO A 170 6.94 -9.98 6.46
C PRO A 170 5.96 -9.11 5.66
N ILE A 171 6.37 -8.35 4.62
CA ILE A 171 5.42 -7.51 3.88
C ILE A 171 4.36 -8.34 3.17
N GLN A 172 4.76 -9.49 2.61
CA GLN A 172 3.86 -10.44 1.97
C GLN A 172 2.84 -11.02 2.96
N GLN A 173 3.24 -11.27 4.21
CA GLN A 173 2.33 -11.70 5.26
C GLN A 173 1.30 -10.62 5.60
N ILE A 174 1.73 -9.35 5.68
CA ILE A 174 0.85 -8.21 5.98
C ILE A 174 -0.17 -8.01 4.86
N LEU A 175 0.30 -7.98 3.61
CA LEU A 175 -0.56 -7.83 2.42
C LEU A 175 -1.60 -8.95 2.33
N ARG A 176 -1.19 -10.22 2.49
CA ARG A 176 -2.13 -11.35 2.50
C ARG A 176 -3.14 -11.27 3.63
N THR A 177 -2.71 -10.85 4.82
CA THR A 177 -3.60 -10.73 5.98
C THR A 177 -4.63 -9.63 5.74
N LEU A 178 -4.21 -8.46 5.27
CA LEU A 178 -5.10 -7.35 4.96
C LEU A 178 -6.05 -7.71 3.80
N HIS A 179 -5.55 -8.36 2.75
CA HIS A 179 -6.37 -8.86 1.66
C HIS A 179 -7.47 -9.79 2.18
N ARG A 180 -7.12 -10.78 3.00
CA ARG A 180 -8.11 -11.70 3.58
C ARG A 180 -9.15 -10.98 4.44
N ILE A 181 -8.74 -10.01 5.25
CA ILE A 181 -9.67 -9.21 6.06
C ILE A 181 -10.65 -8.43 5.17
N VAL A 182 -10.15 -7.80 4.11
CA VAL A 182 -10.98 -7.02 3.17
C VAL A 182 -11.91 -7.95 2.39
N SER A 183 -11.38 -8.97 1.74
CA SER A 183 -12.18 -9.85 0.87
C SER A 183 -13.18 -10.69 1.65
N ASP A 184 -12.74 -11.35 2.74
CA ASP A 184 -13.62 -12.27 3.47
C ASP A 184 -14.44 -11.54 4.52
N GLY A 185 -13.79 -10.64 5.28
CA GLY A 185 -14.44 -9.88 6.35
C GLY A 185 -15.39 -8.84 5.79
N PHE A 186 -14.86 -7.85 5.06
CA PHE A 186 -15.69 -6.73 4.58
C PHE A 186 -16.62 -7.22 3.48
N GLY A 187 -16.15 -8.09 2.59
CA GLY A 187 -17.00 -8.72 1.56
C GLY A 187 -18.13 -9.56 2.15
N GLY A 188 -17.86 -10.35 3.20
CA GLY A 188 -18.88 -11.13 3.90
C GLY A 188 -19.94 -10.28 4.60
N ASP A 189 -19.53 -9.15 5.18
CA ASP A 189 -20.47 -8.16 5.74
C ASP A 189 -21.42 -7.61 4.68
N LEU A 190 -20.89 -7.25 3.50
CA LEU A 190 -21.70 -6.70 2.41
C LEU A 190 -22.72 -7.71 1.87
N GLN A 191 -22.35 -8.99 1.76
CA GLN A 191 -23.30 -10.07 1.42
C GLN A 191 -24.41 -10.21 2.48
N THR A 192 -24.04 -10.05 3.75
CA THR A 192 -25.00 -10.07 4.87
C THR A 192 -25.91 -8.82 4.83
N GLU A 193 -25.38 -7.65 4.48
CA GLU A 193 -26.14 -6.41 4.31
C GLU A 193 -27.15 -6.52 3.16
N GLU A 194 -26.70 -7.02 2.01
CA GLU A 194 -27.56 -7.28 0.85
C GLU A 194 -28.73 -8.19 1.21
N THR A 195 -28.46 -9.32 1.85
CA THR A 195 -29.50 -10.28 2.27
C THR A 195 -30.49 -9.64 3.24
N ALA A 196 -30.01 -8.83 4.19
CA ALA A 196 -30.86 -8.15 5.15
C ALA A 196 -31.78 -7.11 4.47
N ILE A 197 -31.24 -6.31 3.54
CA ILE A 197 -32.01 -5.35 2.74
C ILE A 197 -33.09 -6.06 1.94
N GLN A 198 -32.73 -7.13 1.23
CA GLN A 198 -33.69 -7.91 0.44
C GLN A 198 -34.85 -8.41 1.29
N ASN A 199 -34.55 -9.05 2.42
CA ASN A 199 -35.57 -9.60 3.33
C ASN A 199 -36.44 -8.51 3.96
N TYR A 200 -35.84 -7.39 4.36
CA TYR A 200 -36.54 -6.26 4.95
C TYR A 200 -37.60 -5.68 4.00
N TYR A 201 -37.19 -5.32 2.79
CA TYR A 201 -38.11 -4.73 1.80
C TYR A 201 -39.11 -5.75 1.25
N MET A 202 -38.74 -7.03 1.12
CA MET A 202 -39.67 -8.09 0.76
C MET A 202 -40.82 -8.20 1.77
N THR A 203 -40.48 -8.20 3.07
CA THR A 203 -41.49 -8.27 4.15
C THR A 203 -42.44 -7.08 4.11
N LEU A 204 -41.90 -5.85 4.04
CA LEU A 204 -42.73 -4.64 3.95
C LEU A 204 -43.64 -4.63 2.71
N THR A 205 -43.14 -5.14 1.57
CA THR A 205 -43.91 -5.21 0.33
C THR A 205 -45.06 -6.21 0.43
N MET A 206 -44.84 -7.34 1.11
CA MET A 206 -45.89 -8.35 1.35
C MET A 206 -46.97 -7.86 2.32
N GLU A 207 -46.59 -7.09 3.33
CA GLU A 207 -47.51 -6.55 4.33
C GLU A 207 -48.33 -5.35 3.82
N SER A 208 -47.77 -4.58 2.88
CA SER A 208 -48.46 -3.42 2.30
C SER A 208 -49.66 -3.82 1.43
N GLN A 209 -50.73 -3.02 1.53
CA GLN A 209 -51.91 -3.13 0.64
C GLN A 209 -51.98 -1.98 -0.38
N ASP A 210 -51.11 -0.97 -0.27
CA ASP A 210 -51.09 0.21 -1.15
C ASP A 210 -50.15 -0.01 -2.35
N PRO A 211 -50.66 0.00 -3.59
CA PRO A 211 -49.83 -0.13 -4.79
C PRO A 211 -48.75 0.95 -4.93
N ALA A 212 -49.04 2.20 -4.55
CA ALA A 212 -48.07 3.29 -4.63
C ALA A 212 -46.94 3.09 -3.61
N GLY A 213 -47.28 2.72 -2.37
CA GLY A 213 -46.32 2.32 -1.35
C GLY A 213 -45.44 1.15 -1.77
N LYS A 214 -45.98 0.14 -2.47
CA LYS A 214 -45.18 -0.98 -3.01
C LYS A 214 -44.17 -0.52 -4.07
N ALA A 215 -44.58 0.35 -4.98
CA ALA A 215 -43.68 0.92 -5.98
C ALA A 215 -42.53 1.70 -5.32
N ALA A 216 -42.86 2.57 -4.36
CA ALA A 216 -41.86 3.33 -3.61
C ALA A 216 -40.89 2.41 -2.82
N LEU A 217 -41.39 1.35 -2.18
CA LEU A 217 -40.55 0.37 -1.49
C LEU A 217 -39.58 -0.35 -2.44
N ALA A 218 -40.01 -0.65 -3.67
CA ALA A 218 -39.14 -1.25 -4.68
C ALA A 218 -38.01 -0.29 -5.08
N GLU A 219 -38.33 0.98 -5.37
CA GLU A 219 -37.31 1.99 -5.69
C GLU A 219 -36.32 2.19 -4.54
N TRP A 220 -36.80 2.24 -3.29
CA TRP A 220 -35.93 2.36 -2.13
C TRP A 220 -35.03 1.15 -1.94
N LYS A 221 -35.56 -0.06 -2.15
CA LYS A 221 -34.76 -1.29 -2.09
C LYS A 221 -33.64 -1.24 -3.12
N ASP A 222 -33.97 -0.91 -4.37
CA ASP A 222 -33.00 -0.87 -5.47
C ASP A 222 -31.91 0.17 -5.20
N PHE A 223 -32.28 1.35 -4.68
CA PHE A 223 -31.31 2.35 -4.22
C PHE A 223 -30.41 1.85 -3.09
N ARG A 224 -30.92 1.12 -2.09
CA ARG A 224 -30.09 0.57 -1.01
C ARG A 224 -29.16 -0.53 -1.49
N LEU A 225 -29.63 -1.37 -2.42
CA LEU A 225 -28.82 -2.39 -3.04
C LEU A 225 -27.71 -1.80 -3.92
N SER A 226 -27.96 -0.70 -4.64
CA SER A 226 -26.92 -0.02 -5.41
C SER A 226 -25.81 0.51 -4.51
N GLN A 227 -26.14 1.08 -3.33
CA GLN A 227 -25.14 1.50 -2.35
C GLN A 227 -24.30 0.33 -1.81
N VAL A 228 -24.90 -0.86 -1.61
CA VAL A 228 -24.14 -2.06 -1.23
C VAL A 228 -23.22 -2.51 -2.39
N HIS A 229 -23.71 -2.42 -3.62
CA HIS A 229 -22.95 -2.80 -4.81
C HIS A 229 -21.70 -1.91 -5.00
N GLU A 230 -21.84 -0.59 -4.86
CA GLU A 230 -20.71 0.36 -4.91
C GLU A 230 -19.63 0.01 -3.87
N ARG A 231 -20.04 -0.26 -2.62
CA ARG A 231 -19.11 -0.69 -1.55
C ARG A 231 -18.48 -2.06 -1.84
N SER A 232 -19.23 -2.98 -2.45
CA SER A 232 -18.72 -4.30 -2.87
C SER A 232 -17.68 -4.15 -3.96
N GLU A 233 -17.90 -3.24 -4.92
CA GLU A 233 -16.92 -2.92 -5.95
C GLU A 233 -15.67 -2.27 -5.34
N ALA A 234 -15.82 -1.41 -4.34
CA ALA A 234 -14.68 -0.81 -3.64
C ALA A 234 -13.85 -1.87 -2.88
N VAL A 235 -14.49 -2.81 -2.17
CA VAL A 235 -13.84 -3.94 -1.51
C VAL A 235 -13.09 -4.82 -2.51
N GLN A 236 -13.72 -5.18 -3.63
CA GLN A 236 -13.09 -5.99 -4.68
C GLN A 236 -11.91 -5.28 -5.34
N THR A 237 -12.06 -3.98 -5.61
CA THR A 237 -11.02 -3.16 -6.22
C THR A 237 -9.83 -3.01 -5.28
N TYR A 238 -10.08 -2.79 -3.98
CA TYR A 238 -9.01 -2.75 -2.98
C TYR A 238 -8.30 -4.10 -2.82
N GLY A 239 -9.03 -5.21 -2.87
CA GLY A 239 -8.42 -6.55 -2.92
C GLY A 239 -7.44 -6.68 -4.09
N LYS A 240 -7.86 -6.28 -5.30
CA LYS A 240 -6.98 -6.27 -6.50
C LYS A 240 -5.77 -5.34 -6.34
N ILE A 241 -5.91 -4.20 -5.67
CA ILE A 241 -4.80 -3.30 -5.35
C ILE A 241 -3.78 -4.03 -4.46
N LEU A 242 -4.23 -4.69 -3.38
CA LEU A 242 -3.36 -5.44 -2.48
C LEU A 242 -2.64 -6.59 -3.19
N ASP A 243 -3.32 -7.31 -4.08
CA ASP A 243 -2.73 -8.35 -4.93
C ASP A 243 -1.70 -7.79 -5.91
N ASN A 244 -1.96 -6.61 -6.48
CA ASN A 244 -1.01 -5.96 -7.38
C ASN A 244 0.26 -5.51 -6.64
N ILE A 245 0.11 -4.90 -5.46
CA ILE A 245 1.24 -4.55 -4.59
C ILE A 245 2.03 -5.81 -4.20
N SER A 246 1.33 -6.87 -3.78
CA SER A 246 1.92 -8.16 -3.41
C SER A 246 2.73 -8.77 -4.54
N SER A 247 2.14 -8.87 -5.74
CA SER A 247 2.80 -9.45 -6.90
C SER A 247 3.93 -8.57 -7.45
N GLY A 248 3.76 -7.25 -7.43
CA GLY A 248 4.79 -6.29 -7.84
C GLY A 248 6.01 -6.34 -6.93
N HIS A 249 5.78 -6.43 -5.62
CA HIS A 249 6.85 -6.62 -4.64
C HIS A 249 7.56 -7.96 -4.80
N GLN A 250 6.81 -9.05 -5.02
CA GLN A 250 7.39 -10.37 -5.27
C GLN A 250 8.27 -10.37 -6.53
N ARG A 251 7.87 -9.68 -7.60
CA ARG A 251 8.70 -9.49 -8.80
C ARG A 251 10.03 -8.78 -8.48
N LEU A 252 9.98 -7.72 -7.67
CA LEU A 252 11.20 -7.04 -7.21
C LEU A 252 12.10 -7.99 -6.40
N PHE A 253 11.52 -8.83 -5.54
CA PHE A 253 12.27 -9.82 -4.77
C PHE A 253 12.94 -10.88 -5.65
N ASP A 254 12.21 -11.43 -6.62
CA ASP A 254 12.73 -12.45 -7.53
C ASP A 254 13.87 -11.90 -8.40
N GLN A 255 13.77 -10.62 -8.78
CA GLN A 255 14.72 -9.92 -9.66
C GLN A 255 15.71 -9.02 -8.92
N ARG A 256 15.79 -9.11 -7.59
CA ARG A 256 16.55 -8.17 -6.74
C ARG A 256 18.05 -8.03 -7.06
N GLN A 257 18.64 -9.03 -7.70
CA GLN A 257 20.04 -9.00 -8.15
C GLN A 257 20.23 -8.22 -9.46
N ASN A 258 19.14 -7.88 -10.15
CA ASN A 258 19.11 -7.36 -11.52
C ASN A 258 18.02 -6.29 -11.72
N LEU A 259 17.73 -5.46 -10.71
CA LEU A 259 16.64 -4.47 -10.69
C LEU A 259 16.66 -3.45 -11.84
N THR A 260 17.78 -3.37 -12.54
CA THR A 260 18.09 -2.38 -13.57
C THR A 260 17.86 -2.93 -14.98
N LYS A 261 17.62 -4.24 -15.10
CA LYS A 261 17.29 -4.89 -16.37
C LYS A 261 16.01 -4.29 -16.93
N LYS A 262 16.03 -4.01 -18.23
CA LYS A 262 14.92 -3.37 -18.94
C LYS A 262 13.62 -4.14 -18.77
N GLU A 263 13.68 -5.47 -18.82
CA GLU A 263 12.53 -6.36 -18.68
C GLU A 263 11.91 -6.25 -17.28
N VAL A 264 12.73 -6.14 -16.25
CA VAL A 264 12.29 -5.96 -14.85
C VAL A 264 11.58 -4.61 -14.70
N LEU A 265 12.22 -3.56 -15.19
CA LEU A 265 11.66 -2.20 -15.17
C LEU A 265 10.34 -2.10 -15.95
N GLN A 266 10.22 -2.84 -17.06
CA GLN A 266 8.97 -2.91 -17.84
C GLN A 266 7.86 -3.62 -17.05
N GLN A 267 8.15 -4.79 -16.45
CA GLN A 267 7.16 -5.52 -15.64
C GLN A 267 6.68 -4.73 -14.41
N VAL A 268 7.60 -4.01 -13.75
CA VAL A 268 7.24 -3.09 -12.67
C VAL A 268 6.41 -1.92 -13.22
N GLY A 269 6.79 -1.38 -14.38
CA GLY A 269 6.02 -0.34 -15.06
C GLY A 269 4.60 -0.76 -15.47
N ASP A 270 4.38 -2.04 -15.79
CA ASP A 270 3.03 -2.57 -16.03
C ASP A 270 2.23 -2.67 -14.73
N SER A 271 2.87 -3.05 -13.63
CA SER A 271 2.26 -3.03 -12.28
C SER A 271 1.83 -1.62 -11.88
N VAL A 272 2.62 -0.61 -12.22
CA VAL A 272 2.30 0.82 -12.01
C VAL A 272 1.05 1.23 -12.78
N LYS A 273 0.89 0.81 -14.04
CA LYS A 273 -0.30 1.14 -14.84
C LYS A 273 -1.55 0.52 -14.24
N ASP A 274 -1.46 -0.75 -13.85
CA ASP A 274 -2.57 -1.47 -13.24
C ASP A 274 -2.98 -0.84 -11.90
N LEU A 275 -2.02 -0.56 -11.02
CA LEU A 275 -2.27 0.14 -9.75
C LEU A 275 -2.94 1.48 -9.96
N ARG A 276 -2.44 2.28 -10.90
CA ARG A 276 -3.05 3.59 -11.22
C ARG A 276 -4.49 3.42 -11.69
N SER A 277 -4.76 2.48 -12.58
CA SER A 277 -6.12 2.21 -13.05
C SER A 277 -7.06 1.80 -11.93
N LEU A 278 -6.61 0.94 -11.02
CA LEU A 278 -7.39 0.49 -9.87
C LEU A 278 -7.64 1.63 -8.87
N LEU A 279 -6.64 2.47 -8.60
CA LEU A 279 -6.78 3.65 -7.75
C LEU A 279 -7.76 4.66 -8.31
N GLU A 280 -7.70 4.94 -9.61
CA GLU A 280 -8.66 5.82 -10.27
C GLU A 280 -10.08 5.24 -10.25
N THR A 281 -10.22 3.91 -10.25
CA THR A 281 -11.52 3.25 -10.13
C THR A 281 -12.07 3.43 -8.72
N ILE A 282 -11.30 3.06 -7.70
CA ILE A 282 -11.77 3.06 -6.31
C ILE A 282 -12.07 4.46 -5.76
N LYS A 283 -11.40 5.50 -6.29
CA LYS A 283 -11.67 6.91 -5.91
C LYS A 283 -12.94 7.49 -6.51
N LYS A 284 -13.52 6.83 -7.53
CA LYS A 284 -14.75 7.27 -8.19
C LYS A 284 -16.00 6.59 -7.62
N LEU A 285 -15.80 5.56 -6.81
CA LEU A 285 -16.83 4.91 -6.00
C LEU A 285 -17.05 5.72 -4.72
#